data_AF-A0A2N2QRD1-F1
#
_entry.id   AF-A0A2N2QRD1-F1
#
_cell.length_a   1.000
_cell.length_b   1.000
_cell.length_c   1.000
_cell.angle_alpha   90.00
_cell.angle_beta   90.00
_cell.angle_gamma   90.00
#
_symmetry.space_group_name_H-M   'P 1'
#
loop_
_entity.id
_entity.type
_entity.pdbx_description
1 polymer ?
#
loop_
_entity_poly.entity_id
_entity_poly.type
_entity_poly.pdbx_seq_one_letter_code
_entity_poly.pdbx_strand_id
1 'polypeptide(L)'
;MALNLPAGVQITAPIKPEWEPILSTGALELVAKLHRACEARRQELLKARVARQARIDAGEMPDFLPETAHIRAGDWKVAPVPPALHCRRVEITGPV
;
A
#
# COMPACT_ATOMS: atom_id res chain seq x y z
N MET A 1 -9.16 -29.11 -0.68
CA MET A 1 -9.28 -29.45 0.77
C MET A 1 -10.01 -28.32 1.50
N ALA A 2 -10.50 -28.51 2.73
CA ALA A 2 -11.04 -27.38 3.51
C ALA A 2 -9.88 -26.47 3.93
N LEU A 3 -9.90 -25.20 3.54
CA LEU A 3 -8.88 -24.24 3.93
C LEU A 3 -8.96 -23.93 5.42
N ASN A 4 -7.82 -23.96 6.09
CA ASN A 4 -7.71 -23.48 7.46
C ASN A 4 -7.53 -21.96 7.43
N LEU A 5 -8.60 -21.22 7.74
CA LEU A 5 -8.65 -19.76 7.67
C LEU A 5 -8.30 -19.14 9.03
N PRO A 6 -7.49 -18.06 9.06
CA PRO A 6 -7.25 -17.30 10.29
C PRO A 6 -8.53 -16.66 10.83
N ALA A 7 -8.56 -16.37 12.13
CA ALA A 7 -9.71 -15.74 12.77
C ALA A 7 -10.13 -14.42 12.07
N GLY A 8 -11.42 -14.28 11.76
CA GLY A 8 -11.98 -13.09 11.12
C GLY A 8 -11.62 -12.94 9.63
N VAL A 9 -11.08 -13.99 8.99
CA VAL A 9 -10.87 -14.04 7.54
C VAL A 9 -12.02 -14.81 6.88
N GLN A 10 -12.58 -14.25 5.82
CA GLN A 10 -13.58 -14.90 4.98
C GLN A 10 -13.15 -14.80 3.51
N ILE A 11 -13.28 -15.89 2.77
CA ILE A 11 -13.13 -15.91 1.32
C ILE A 11 -14.53 -16.07 0.71
N THR A 12 -14.94 -15.08 -0.08
CA THR A 12 -16.30 -15.02 -0.65
C THR A 12 -16.41 -15.60 -2.05
N ALA A 13 -15.28 -15.85 -2.71
CA ALA A 13 -15.21 -16.44 -4.05
C ALA A 13 -15.04 -17.98 -3.98
N PRO A 14 -15.49 -18.74 -5.00
CA PRO A 14 -15.18 -20.16 -5.12
C PRO A 14 -13.68 -20.39 -5.18
N ILE A 15 -13.18 -21.37 -4.43
CA ILE A 15 -11.75 -21.64 -4.31
C ILE A 15 -11.40 -22.79 -5.24
N LYS A 16 -10.44 -22.54 -6.13
CA LYS A 16 -9.95 -23.54 -7.07
C LYS A 16 -8.68 -24.22 -6.55
N PRO A 17 -8.43 -25.50 -6.88
CA PRO A 17 -7.24 -26.22 -6.41
C PRO A 17 -5.92 -25.52 -6.75
N GLU A 18 -5.83 -24.85 -7.91
CA GLU A 18 -4.63 -24.11 -8.32
C GLU A 18 -4.28 -22.93 -7.40
N TRP A 19 -5.20 -22.49 -6.53
CA TRP A 19 -4.97 -21.39 -5.59
C TRP A 19 -4.44 -21.85 -4.23
N GLU A 20 -4.47 -23.14 -3.92
CA GLU A 20 -4.01 -23.68 -2.64
C GLU A 20 -2.57 -23.24 -2.29
N PRO A 21 -1.60 -23.18 -3.22
CA PRO A 21 -0.25 -22.67 -2.92
C PRO A 21 -0.21 -21.18 -2.55
N ILE A 22 -1.14 -20.37 -3.08
CA ILE A 22 -1.21 -18.92 -2.86
C ILE A 22 -1.97 -18.63 -1.56
N LEU A 23 -3.10 -19.29 -1.36
CA LEU A 23 -4.01 -19.11 -0.22
C LEU A 23 -3.64 -20.02 0.95
N SER A 24 -2.34 -20.31 1.14
CA SER A 24 -1.88 -21.06 2.30
C SER A 24 -2.25 -20.34 3.61
N THR A 25 -2.44 -21.10 4.68
CA THR A 25 -2.79 -20.54 5.99
C THR A 25 -1.80 -19.47 6.44
N GLY A 26 -0.49 -19.70 6.31
CA GLY A 26 0.54 -18.72 6.69
C GLY A 26 0.48 -17.42 5.85
N ALA A 27 0.16 -17.52 4.57
CA ALA A 27 -0.05 -16.34 3.73
C ALA A 27 -1.28 -15.53 4.18
N LEU A 28 -2.38 -16.22 4.48
CA LEU A 28 -3.61 -15.58 4.98
C LEU A 28 -3.41 -14.96 6.37
N GLU A 29 -2.61 -15.57 7.25
CA GLU A 29 -2.25 -15.00 8.56
C GLU A 29 -1.49 -13.68 8.40
N LEU A 30 -0.53 -13.64 7.46
CA LEU A 30 0.19 -12.42 7.14
C LEU A 30 -0.76 -11.32 6.64
N VAL A 31 -1.66 -11.66 5.70
CA VAL A 31 -2.65 -10.70 5.18
C VAL A 31 -3.55 -10.19 6.30
N ALA A 32 -4.05 -11.07 7.17
CA ALA A 32 -4.88 -10.68 8.31
C ALA A 32 -4.14 -9.74 9.26
N LYS A 33 -2.85 -10.02 9.55
CA LYS A 33 -2.01 -9.16 10.38
C LYS A 33 -1.82 -7.77 9.75
N LEU A 34 -1.53 -7.71 8.46
CA LEU A 34 -1.38 -6.44 7.73
C LEU A 34 -2.68 -5.65 7.70
N HIS A 35 -3.82 -6.29 7.43
CA HIS A 35 -5.11 -5.64 7.43
C HIS A 35 -5.44 -5.01 8.79
N ARG A 36 -5.30 -5.78 9.87
CA ARG A 36 -5.55 -5.28 11.24
C ARG A 36 -4.63 -4.10 11.61
N ALA A 37 -3.38 -4.11 11.16
CA ALA A 37 -2.42 -3.05 11.46
C ALA A 37 -2.64 -1.78 10.62
N CYS A 38 -3.07 -1.91 9.37
CA CYS A 38 -3.00 -0.82 8.39
C CYS A 38 -4.37 -0.27 7.94
N GLU A 39 -5.46 -1.05 8.05
CA GLU A 39 -6.75 -0.70 7.43
C GLU A 39 -7.35 0.58 8.01
N ALA A 40 -7.34 0.74 9.34
CA ALA A 40 -7.89 1.94 9.98
C ALA A 40 -7.21 3.21 9.46
N ARG A 41 -5.86 3.20 9.40
CA ARG A 41 -5.09 4.32 8.86
C ARG A 41 -5.34 4.54 7.37
N ARG A 42 -5.49 3.46 6.58
CA ARG A 42 -5.83 3.56 5.16
C ARG A 42 -7.16 4.31 4.95
N GLN A 43 -8.18 3.99 5.76
CA GLN A 43 -9.48 4.67 5.70
C GLN A 43 -9.39 6.15 6.10
N GLU A 44 -8.63 6.48 7.14
CA GLU A 44 -8.36 7.88 7.51
C GLU A 44 -7.72 8.66 6.36
N LEU A 45 -6.73 8.07 5.69
CA LEU A 45 -6.05 8.70 4.54
C LEU A 45 -6.98 8.89 3.34
N LEU A 46 -7.90 7.95 3.09
CA LEU A 46 -8.92 8.12 2.05
C LEU A 46 -9.87 9.28 2.37
N LYS A 47 -10.31 9.42 3.61
CA LYS A 47 -11.11 10.57 4.05
C LYS A 47 -10.33 11.88 3.93
N ALA A 48 -9.05 11.88 4.28
CA ALA A 48 -8.18 13.04 4.14
C ALA A 48 -8.02 13.49 2.68
N ARG A 49 -8.00 12.56 1.72
CA ARG A 49 -8.00 12.88 0.28
C ARG A 49 -9.27 13.62 -0.14
N VAL A 50 -10.44 13.13 0.29
CA VAL A 50 -11.73 13.81 0.02
C VAL A 50 -11.74 15.21 0.61
N ALA A 51 -11.31 15.36 1.87
CA ALA A 51 -11.22 16.66 2.51
C ALA A 51 -10.26 17.61 1.78
N ARG A 52 -9.09 17.12 1.36
CA ARG A 52 -8.12 17.92 0.59
C ARG A 52 -8.71 18.37 -0.75
N GLN A 53 -9.41 17.49 -1.45
CA GLN A 53 -10.05 17.83 -2.73
C GLN A 53 -11.09 18.93 -2.55
N ALA A 54 -11.95 18.83 -1.52
CA ALA A 54 -12.95 19.86 -1.25
C ALA A 54 -12.35 21.26 -1.01
N ARG A 55 -11.17 21.34 -0.37
CA ARG A 55 -10.48 22.64 -0.22
C ARG A 55 -9.93 23.15 -1.55
N ILE A 56 -9.42 22.26 -2.40
CA ILE A 56 -8.95 22.62 -3.74
C ILE A 56 -10.11 23.15 -4.59
N ASP A 57 -11.26 22.47 -4.56
CA ASP A 57 -12.47 22.89 -5.27
C ASP A 57 -12.99 24.25 -4.78
N ALA A 58 -12.74 24.58 -3.51
CA ALA A 58 -13.04 25.89 -2.91
C ALA A 58 -11.99 26.98 -3.23
N GLY A 59 -10.97 26.69 -4.04
CA GLY A 59 -9.97 27.64 -4.52
C GLY A 59 -8.58 27.53 -3.88
N GLU A 60 -8.34 26.60 -2.95
CA GLU A 60 -6.98 26.33 -2.44
C GLU A 60 -6.14 25.64 -3.52
N MET A 61 -5.19 26.34 -4.12
CA MET A 61 -4.28 25.71 -5.09
C MET A 61 -3.17 24.90 -4.37
N PRO A 62 -2.79 23.72 -4.88
CA PRO A 62 -1.64 23.00 -4.35
C PRO A 62 -0.34 23.81 -4.48
N ASP A 63 0.44 23.84 -3.41
CA ASP A 63 1.78 24.42 -3.37
C ASP A 63 2.64 23.68 -2.33
N PHE A 64 3.93 23.99 -2.26
CA PHE A 64 4.86 23.43 -1.30
C PHE A 64 4.47 23.76 0.14
N LEU A 65 4.39 22.74 0.99
CA LEU A 65 4.07 22.91 2.41
C LEU A 65 5.21 23.67 3.13
N PRO A 66 4.91 24.78 3.84
CA PRO A 66 5.90 25.48 4.64
C PRO A 66 6.45 24.61 5.78
N GLU A 67 5.62 23.78 6.42
CA GLU A 67 6.04 22.96 7.57
C GLU A 67 7.16 21.95 7.24
N THR A 68 7.29 21.54 5.97
CA THR A 68 8.30 20.58 5.52
C THR A 68 9.48 21.22 4.79
N ALA A 69 9.60 22.56 4.83
CA ALA A 69 10.70 23.28 4.18
C ALA A 69 12.08 22.82 4.66
N HIS A 70 12.22 22.56 5.97
CA HIS A 70 13.46 22.08 6.57
C HIS A 70 13.88 20.70 6.05
N ILE A 71 12.94 19.82 5.69
CA ILE A 71 13.24 18.50 5.09
C ILE A 71 13.79 18.67 3.68
N ARG A 72 13.21 19.59 2.89
CA ARG A 72 13.66 19.89 1.52
C ARG A 72 15.03 20.55 1.48
N ALA A 73 15.34 21.38 2.49
CA ALA A 73 16.62 22.06 2.63
C ALA A 73 17.69 21.23 3.35
N GLY A 74 17.34 20.07 3.90
CA GLY A 74 18.26 19.22 4.65
C GLY A 74 19.18 18.40 3.74
N ASP A 75 20.37 18.07 4.26
CA ASP A 75 21.32 17.16 3.59
C ASP A 75 21.05 15.72 4.04
N TRP A 76 20.23 15.00 3.26
CA TRP A 76 19.89 13.60 3.51
C TRP A 76 19.83 12.79 2.22
N LYS A 77 19.92 11.47 2.37
CA LYS A 77 19.81 10.50 1.27
C LYS A 77 18.90 9.35 1.68
N VAL A 78 18.29 8.69 0.70
CA VAL A 78 17.57 7.44 0.91
C VAL A 78 18.54 6.33 1.38
N ALA A 79 17.98 5.23 1.90
CA ALA A 79 18.77 4.04 2.21
C ALA A 79 19.50 3.47 0.97
N PRO A 80 20.61 2.72 1.16
CA PRO A 80 21.36 2.13 0.06
C PRO A 80 20.49 1.31 -0.90
N VAL A 81 20.68 1.53 -2.20
CA VAL A 81 19.92 0.84 -3.25
C VAL A 81 20.55 -0.54 -3.52
N PRO A 82 19.77 -1.64 -3.57
CA PRO A 82 20.28 -2.95 -3.96
C PRO A 82 20.90 -2.94 -5.37
N PRO A 83 21.98 -3.72 -5.64
CA PRO A 83 22.64 -3.74 -6.95
C PRO A 83 21.71 -4.02 -8.13
N ALA A 84 20.70 -4.89 -7.93
CA ALA A 84 19.71 -5.22 -8.95
C ALA A 84 18.86 -4.02 -9.40
N LEU A 85 18.80 -2.94 -8.60
CA LEU A 85 18.01 -1.75 -8.88
C LEU A 85 18.87 -0.55 -9.34
N HIS A 86 20.18 -0.71 -9.52
CA HIS A 86 21.07 0.39 -9.93
C HIS A 86 20.85 0.84 -11.38
N CYS A 87 20.44 -0.06 -12.27
CA CYS A 87 20.27 0.23 -13.70
C CYS A 87 18.84 -0.09 -14.16
N ARG A 88 17.93 0.86 -13.97
CA ARG A 88 16.52 0.80 -14.40
C ARG A 88 16.25 1.69 -15.63
N ARG A 89 17.17 1.68 -16.60
CA ARG A 89 17.15 2.59 -17.77
C ARG A 89 15.90 2.43 -18.65
N VAL A 90 15.33 1.24 -18.68
CA VAL A 90 14.11 0.89 -19.40
C VAL A 90 13.34 -0.06 -18.50
N GLU A 91 12.05 0.20 -18.34
CA GLU A 91 11.11 -0.67 -17.65
C GLU A 91 9.94 -0.94 -18.58
N ILE A 92 9.51 -2.20 -18.66
CA ILE A 92 8.31 -2.61 -19.38
C ILE A 92 7.21 -2.91 -18.37
N THR A 93 5.99 -2.51 -18.68
CA THR A 93 4.80 -2.83 -17.89
C THR A 93 3.85 -3.71 -18.71
N GLY A 94 3.08 -4.56 -18.04
CA GLY A 94 2.14 -5.49 -18.68
C GLY A 94 1.24 -6.20 -17.66
N PRO A 95 0.24 -6.96 -18.12
CA PRO A 95 -0.61 -7.79 -17.27
C PRO A 95 0.21 -8.84 -16.48
N VAL A 96 -0.39 -9.35 -15.40
CA VAL A 96 0.11 -10.51 -14.65
C VAL A 96 -0.45 -11.82 -15.17
#